data_AF-A0A8H6VB95-F1
#
_entry.id   AF-A0A8H6VB95-F1
#
_cell.length_a   1.000
_cell.length_b   1.000
_cell.length_c   1.000
_cell.angle_alpha   90.00
_cell.angle_beta   90.00
_cell.angle_gamma   90.00
#
_symmetry.space_group_name_H-M   'P 1'
#
loop_
_entity.id
_entity.type
_entity.pdbx_description
1 polymer ?
#
loop_
_entity_poly.entity_id
_entity_poly.type
_entity_poly.pdbx_seq_one_letter_code
_entity_poly.pdbx_strand_id
1 'polypeptide(L)'
;MQIHNQTPTRNLMNQLFDSQMVNLAPYDCFSQVVFESIEDYKKIKQDPWYKKYLMGDHENFADTKRSAMTIGWIEEFIRDGQLVEGFEGEYV
;
A
#
# COMPACT_ATOMS: atom_id res chain seq x y z
N MET A 1 -3.58 -5.54 9.17
CA MET A 1 -2.63 -4.61 9.83
C MET A 1 -3.09 -3.19 9.52
N GLN A 2 -3.38 -2.36 10.52
CA GLN A 2 -3.65 -0.94 10.30
C GLN A 2 -2.37 -0.16 10.64
N ILE A 3 -1.82 0.57 9.67
CA ILE A 3 -0.66 1.46 9.88
C ILE A 3 -1.19 2.88 9.89
N HIS A 4 -1.23 3.51 11.07
CA HIS A 4 -1.75 4.87 11.27
C HIS A 4 -0.61 5.85 11.52
N ASN A 5 -0.27 6.68 10.54
CA ASN A 5 0.78 7.70 10.66
C ASN A 5 0.18 9.06 11.06
N GLN A 6 -0.54 9.07 12.18
CA GLN A 6 -1.20 10.27 12.70
C GLN A 6 -0.19 11.39 12.97
N THR A 7 -0.67 12.63 13.06
CA THR A 7 0.16 13.82 13.30
C THR A 7 1.19 13.65 14.43
N PRO A 8 0.85 13.10 15.61
CA PRO A 8 1.84 12.91 16.68
C PRO A 8 2.99 11.98 16.27
N THR A 9 2.70 10.83 15.67
CA THR A 9 3.73 9.87 15.23
C THR A 9 4.55 10.42 14.07
N ARG A 10 3.92 11.07 13.09
CA ARG A 10 4.61 11.71 11.96
C ARG A 10 5.55 12.83 12.44
N ASN A 11 5.20 13.56 13.50
CA ASN A 11 6.07 14.58 14.08
C ASN A 11 7.35 14.00 14.71
N LEU A 12 7.38 12.71 15.07
CA LEU A 12 8.59 12.06 15.59
C LEU A 12 9.70 11.97 14.53
N MET A 13 9.37 12.06 13.25
CA MET A 13 10.35 12.10 12.16
C MET A 13 11.34 13.27 12.27
N ASN A 14 10.99 14.34 12.97
CA ASN A 14 11.91 15.45 13.26
C ASN A 14 13.18 14.98 14.01
N GLN A 15 13.11 13.84 14.70
CA GLN A 15 14.25 13.24 15.39
C GLN A 15 15.17 12.42 14.46
N LEU A 16 14.71 12.12 13.24
CA LEU A 16 15.35 11.21 12.29
C LEU A 16 15.82 11.90 11.00
N PHE A 17 15.47 13.17 10.79
CA PHE A 17 15.92 13.90 9.60
C PHE A 17 17.44 14.01 9.54
N ASP A 18 17.97 13.80 8.35
CA ASP A 18 19.36 14.07 7.99
C ASP A 18 19.42 15.07 6.82
N SER A 19 20.62 15.36 6.31
CA SER A 19 20.80 16.31 5.21
C SER A 19 20.12 15.90 3.88
N GLN A 20 19.77 14.63 3.72
CA GLN A 20 19.22 14.04 2.49
C GLN A 20 17.72 13.72 2.61
N MET A 21 17.24 13.36 3.81
CA MET A 21 15.91 12.82 4.06
C MET A 21 15.09 13.73 4.97
N VAL A 22 14.72 14.91 4.46
CA VAL A 22 13.95 15.94 5.21
C VAL A 22 12.48 16.05 4.80
N ASN A 23 12.09 15.44 3.67
CA ASN A 23 10.76 15.60 3.11
C ASN A 23 9.77 14.66 3.80
N LEU A 24 8.80 15.24 4.52
CA LEU A 24 7.71 14.47 5.12
C LEU A 24 6.62 14.15 4.11
N ALA A 25 6.13 12.92 4.16
CA ALA A 25 4.95 12.52 3.42
C ALA A 25 3.72 13.34 3.87
N PRO A 26 3.00 13.99 2.92
CA PRO A 26 1.87 14.86 3.24
C PRO A 26 0.56 14.10 3.53
N TYR A 27 0.63 12.78 3.67
CA TYR A 27 -0.48 11.86 3.94
C TYR A 27 -0.10 10.96 5.13
N ASP A 28 -1.08 10.29 5.72
CA ASP A 28 -0.98 9.61 7.03
C ASP A 28 -1.25 8.10 6.94
N CYS A 29 -1.44 7.57 5.73
CA CYS A 29 -1.65 6.15 5.48
C CYS A 29 -1.13 5.79 4.10
N PHE A 30 -0.67 4.54 3.96
CA PHE A 30 -0.41 3.90 2.68
C PHE A 30 -1.14 2.57 2.67
N SER A 31 -1.90 2.30 1.61
CA SER A 31 -2.47 0.99 1.34
C SER A 31 -1.72 0.36 0.17
N GLN A 32 -1.22 -0.85 0.37
CA GLN A 32 -0.60 -1.64 -0.68
C GLN A 32 -1.40 -2.92 -0.84
N VAL A 33 -1.74 -3.22 -2.08
CA VAL A 33 -2.41 -4.47 -2.47
C VAL A 33 -1.60 -5.07 -3.59
N VAL A 34 -1.29 -6.36 -3.46
CA VAL A 34 -0.52 -7.11 -4.45
C VAL A 34 -1.49 -8.02 -5.19
N PHE A 35 -1.39 -8.03 -6.52
CA PHE A 35 -2.17 -8.89 -7.40
C PHE A 35 -1.22 -9.60 -8.36
N GLU A 36 -1.61 -10.80 -8.80
CA GLU A 36 -0.87 -11.58 -9.81
C GLU A 36 -0.80 -10.84 -11.13
N SER A 37 -1.90 -10.20 -11.49
CA SER A 37 -2.02 -9.46 -12.73
C SER A 37 -2.93 -8.25 -12.58
N ILE A 38 -2.80 -7.33 -13.54
CA ILE A 38 -3.74 -6.22 -13.72
C ILE A 38 -5.17 -6.74 -13.97
N GLU A 39 -5.31 -7.92 -14.58
CA GLU A 39 -6.63 -8.50 -14.87
C GLU A 39 -7.34 -8.94 -13.59
N ASP A 40 -6.61 -9.45 -12.59
CA ASP A 40 -7.23 -9.82 -11.32
C ASP A 40 -7.70 -8.60 -10.54
N TYR A 41 -6.95 -7.48 -10.61
CA TYR A 41 -7.42 -6.19 -10.10
C TYR A 41 -8.70 -5.70 -10.81
N LYS A 42 -8.86 -5.97 -12.11
CA LYS A 42 -10.11 -5.64 -12.82
C LYS A 42 -11.27 -6.55 -12.39
N LYS A 43 -11.01 -7.85 -12.23
CA LYS A 43 -12.03 -8.84 -11.82
C LYS A 43 -12.60 -8.52 -10.44
N ILE A 44 -11.78 -8.16 -9.46
CA ILE A 44 -12.28 -7.82 -8.11
C ILE A 44 -13.26 -6.62 -8.15
N LYS A 45 -13.05 -5.66 -9.04
CA LYS A 45 -13.99 -4.54 -9.22
C LYS A 45 -15.35 -4.98 -9.77
N GLN A 46 -15.45 -6.17 -10.36
CA GLN A 46 -16.70 -6.74 -10.86
C GLN A 46 -17.42 -7.60 -9.83
N ASP A 47 -16.71 -8.10 -8.82
CA ASP A 47 -17.22 -9.01 -7.79
C ASP A 47 -18.42 -8.40 -7.00
N PRO A 48 -19.55 -9.13 -6.87
CA PRO A 48 -20.73 -8.62 -6.17
C PRO A 48 -20.51 -8.39 -4.67
N TRP A 49 -19.67 -9.20 -4.02
CA TRP A 49 -19.39 -9.06 -2.60
C TRP A 49 -18.53 -7.81 -2.36
N TYR A 50 -17.48 -7.62 -3.17
CA TYR A 50 -16.63 -6.42 -3.16
C TYR A 50 -17.46 -5.14 -3.34
N LYS A 51 -18.35 -5.12 -4.33
CA LYS A 51 -19.24 -3.96 -4.58
C LYS A 51 -20.14 -3.66 -3.39
N LYS A 52 -20.70 -4.68 -2.76
CA LYS A 52 -21.64 -4.53 -1.65
C LYS A 52 -20.99 -4.07 -0.35
N TYR A 53 -19.78 -4.58 -0.06
CA TYR A 53 -19.19 -4.43 1.26
C TYR A 53 -17.93 -3.56 1.29
N LEU A 54 -17.16 -3.46 0.21
CA LEU A 54 -15.83 -2.79 0.22
C LEU A 54 -15.75 -1.55 -0.68
N MET A 55 -16.48 -1.50 -1.79
CA MET A 55 -16.30 -0.43 -2.79
C MET A 55 -16.49 0.98 -2.22
N GLY A 56 -17.47 1.16 -1.33
CA GLY A 56 -17.75 2.45 -0.68
C GLY A 56 -16.95 2.71 0.58
N ASP A 57 -16.16 1.75 1.07
CA ASP A 57 -15.55 1.87 2.40
C ASP A 57 -14.54 3.02 2.47
N HIS A 58 -13.80 3.26 1.38
CA HIS A 58 -12.87 4.40 1.28
C HIS A 58 -13.54 5.76 1.50
N GLU A 59 -14.85 5.91 1.25
CA GLU A 59 -15.56 7.16 1.53
C GLU A 59 -15.70 7.44 3.03
N ASN A 60 -15.61 6.40 3.87
CA ASN A 60 -15.71 6.52 5.32
C ASN A 60 -14.39 6.93 5.98
N PHE A 61 -13.25 6.53 5.39
CA PHE A 61 -11.95 6.64 6.07
C PHE A 61 -10.84 7.31 5.25
N ALA A 62 -11.05 7.62 3.97
CA ALA A 62 -10.04 8.24 3.12
C ALA A 62 -10.53 9.53 2.47
N ASP A 63 -9.64 10.53 2.39
CA ASP A 63 -9.86 11.70 1.54
C ASP A 63 -9.56 11.32 0.09
N THR A 64 -10.56 10.79 -0.62
CA THR A 64 -10.43 10.32 -2.01
C THR A 64 -10.03 11.42 -2.99
N LYS A 65 -10.13 12.71 -2.63
CA LYS A 65 -9.66 13.83 -3.46
C LYS A 65 -8.16 14.04 -3.36
N ARG A 66 -7.55 13.70 -2.21
CA ARG A 66 -6.10 13.80 -1.96
C ARG A 66 -5.38 12.46 -2.08
N SER A 67 -6.10 11.35 -2.11
CA SER A 67 -5.54 10.02 -2.36
C SER A 67 -4.89 9.94 -3.74
N ALA A 68 -3.69 9.39 -3.79
CA ALA A 68 -2.96 9.12 -5.02
C ALA A 68 -2.76 7.61 -5.18
N MET A 69 -2.76 7.13 -6.43
CA MET A 69 -2.50 5.74 -6.77
C MET A 69 -1.28 5.64 -7.67
N THR A 70 -0.48 4.60 -7.45
CA THR A 70 0.62 4.20 -8.33
C THR A 70 0.60 2.69 -8.50
N ILE A 71 1.32 2.19 -9.50
CA ILE A 71 1.53 0.77 -9.77
C ILE A 71 3.00 0.52 -10.02
N GLY A 72 3.50 -0.62 -9.56
CA GLY A 72 4.87 -1.09 -9.76
C GLY A 72 4.93 -2.60 -9.78
N TRP A 73 6.14 -3.15 -9.85
CA TRP A 73 6.40 -4.58 -9.71
C TRP A 73 7.22 -4.84 -8.44
N ILE A 74 7.09 -6.04 -7.89
CA ILE A 74 7.87 -6.51 -6.74
C ILE A 74 8.93 -7.47 -7.27
N GLU A 75 10.17 -7.22 -6.90
CA GLU A 75 11.29 -8.12 -7.12
C GLU A 75 11.79 -8.58 -5.76
N GLU A 76 11.87 -9.89 -5.57
CA GLU A 76 12.45 -10.49 -4.38
C GLU A 76 13.79 -11.10 -4.76
N PHE A 77 14.82 -10.77 -3.99
CA PHE A 77 16.17 -11.30 -4.23
C PHE A 77 16.52 -12.42 -3.26
N ILE A 78 15.98 -12.38 -2.03
CA ILE A 78 16.29 -13.37 -0.99
C ILE A 78 14.99 -13.76 -0.29
N ARG A 79 14.69 -15.06 -0.27
CA ARG A 79 13.59 -15.65 0.49
C ARG A 79 14.12 -16.78 1.36
N ASP A 80 13.81 -16.75 2.66
CA ASP A 80 14.24 -17.75 3.65
C ASP A 80 15.75 -18.05 3.62
N GLY A 81 16.56 -17.02 3.37
CA GLY A 81 18.03 -17.12 3.31
C GLY A 81 18.58 -17.68 1.99
N GLN A 82 17.75 -17.89 0.98
CA GLN A 82 18.15 -18.37 -0.34
C GLN A 82 17.93 -17.29 -1.40
N LEU A 83 18.84 -17.23 -2.38
CA LEU A 83 18.69 -16.38 -3.57
C LEU A 83 17.50 -16.89 -4.39
N VAL A 84 16.61 -15.99 -4.82
CA VAL A 84 15.47 -16.30 -5.69
C VAL A 84 15.50 -15.39 -6.93
N GLU A 85 14.95 -15.86 -8.05
CA GLU A 85 14.86 -15.11 -9.32
C GLU A 85 13.52 -14.34 -9.42
N GLY A 86 13.16 -13.63 -8.35
CA GLY A 86 11.94 -12.84 -8.28
C GLY A 86 10.89 -13.40 -7.33
N PHE A 87 9.74 -12.72 -7.28
CA PHE A 87 8.65 -13.06 -6.37
C PHE A 87 7.83 -14.25 -6.90
N GLU A 88 8.08 -15.45 -6.37
CA GLU A 88 7.30 -16.66 -6.64
C GLU A 88 6.26 -16.91 -5.53
N GLY A 89 5.22 -16.10 -5.43
CA GLY A 89 4.16 -16.31 -4.42
C GLY A 89 2.90 -16.89 -5.03
N GLU A 90 2.44 -18.07 -4.58
CA GLU A 90 1.02 -18.41 -4.64
C GLU A 90 0.27 -17.52 -3.63
N TYR A 91 -0.82 -16.89 -4.07
CA TYR A 91 -1.64 -16.04 -3.21
C TYR A 91 -2.37 -16.91 -2.18
N VAL A 92 -2.02 -16.76 -0.90
CA VAL A 92 -2.73 -17.36 0.24
C VAL A 92 -3.99 -16.56 0.57
#